data_AF-A0A857DC77-F1
#
_entry.id   AF-A0A857DC77-F1
#
_cell.length_a   1.000
_cell.length_b   1.000
_cell.length_c   1.000
_cell.angle_alpha   90.00
_cell.angle_beta   90.00
_cell.angle_gamma   90.00
#
_symmetry.space_group_name_H-M   'P 1'
#
loop_
_entity.id
_entity.type
_entity.pdbx_description
1 polymer ?
#
loop_
_entity_poly.entity_id
_entity_poly.type
_entity_poly.pdbx_seq_one_letter_code
_entity_poly.pdbx_strand_id
1 'polypeptide(L)'
;MKELIKQINKNIIDKNFHINLEGYSKEEVDSFMEQISTMLLIVAEKNDQKDQLISELEQYIVNYKKELDQLKLENARLEASVEKLKEARNTNAR
;
A
#
# COMPACT_ATOMS: atom_id res chain seq x y z
N MET A 1 7.77 -9.35 -5.84
CA MET A 1 7.80 -10.24 -4.65
C MET A 1 7.01 -11.53 -4.86
N LYS A 2 5.78 -11.47 -5.41
CA LYS A 2 4.99 -12.65 -5.81
C LYS A 2 5.73 -13.70 -6.63
N GLU A 3 6.40 -13.29 -7.70
CA GLU A 3 7.16 -14.22 -8.56
C GLU A 3 8.32 -14.89 -7.81
N LEU A 4 8.98 -14.16 -6.91
CA LEU A 4 10.04 -14.72 -6.06
C LEU A 4 9.47 -15.79 -5.11
N ILE A 5 8.35 -15.51 -4.44
CA ILE A 5 7.71 -16.47 -3.54
C ILE A 5 7.20 -17.70 -4.31
N LYS A 6 6.62 -17.50 -5.50
CA LYS A 6 6.19 -18.59 -6.38
C LYS A 6 7.36 -19.49 -6.78
N GLN A 7 8.51 -18.89 -7.10
CA GLN A 7 9.72 -19.62 -7.43
C GLN A 7 10.30 -20.36 -6.21
N ILE A 8 10.27 -19.77 -5.02
CA ILE A 8 10.68 -20.43 -3.77
C ILE A 8 9.75 -21.61 -3.46
N ASN A 9 8.43 -21.44 -3.52
CA ASN A 9 7.47 -22.53 -3.27
C ASN A 9 7.67 -23.68 -4.26
N LYS A 10 7.90 -23.37 -5.55
CA LYS A 10 8.25 -24.40 -6.53
C LYS A 10 9.52 -25.15 -6.13
N ASN A 11 10.57 -24.42 -5.73
CA ASN A 11 11.82 -25.03 -5.31
C ASN A 11 11.65 -25.90 -4.05
N ILE A 12 10.76 -25.54 -3.13
CA ILE A 12 10.44 -26.34 -1.94
C ILE A 12 9.77 -27.65 -2.35
N ILE A 13 8.76 -27.58 -3.20
CA ILE A 13 7.99 -28.76 -3.66
C ILE A 13 8.87 -29.71 -4.48
N ASP A 14 9.70 -29.16 -5.36
CA ASP A 14 10.54 -29.95 -6.27
C ASP A 14 11.84 -30.44 -5.57
N LYS A 15 12.06 -30.11 -4.30
CA LYS A 15 13.33 -30.42 -3.61
C LYS A 15 13.43 -31.90 -3.26
N ASN A 16 14.39 -32.57 -3.88
CA ASN A 16 14.85 -33.87 -3.43
C ASN A 16 16.04 -33.72 -2.47
N PHE A 17 15.88 -34.23 -1.25
CA PHE A 17 16.92 -34.24 -0.22
C PHE A 17 17.77 -35.51 -0.32
N HIS A 18 19.06 -35.39 0.00
CA HIS A 18 19.94 -36.56 0.14
C HIS A 18 19.64 -37.26 1.46
N ILE A 19 19.57 -38.60 1.43
CA ILE A 19 19.29 -39.43 2.60
C ILE A 19 20.62 -39.82 3.26
N ASN A 20 20.72 -39.60 4.57
CA ASN A 20 21.83 -40.02 5.41
C ASN A 20 21.34 -40.99 6.49
N LEU A 21 22.24 -41.86 6.98
CA LEU A 21 21.91 -42.93 7.93
C LEU A 21 21.36 -42.42 9.28
N GLU A 22 21.69 -41.19 9.67
CA GLU A 22 21.23 -40.50 10.89
C GLU A 22 20.45 -39.21 10.56
N GLY A 23 19.76 -39.17 9.42
CA GLY A 23 18.98 -38.01 8.99
C GLY A 23 17.61 -37.89 9.67
N TYR A 24 16.96 -36.75 9.47
CA TYR A 24 15.55 -36.57 9.79
C TYR A 24 14.68 -37.55 8.99
N SER A 25 13.55 -37.96 9.57
CA SER A 25 12.58 -38.76 8.83
C SER A 25 12.02 -37.95 7.67
N LYS A 26 11.69 -38.64 6.57
CA LYS A 26 11.12 -37.99 5.39
C LYS A 26 9.81 -37.30 5.74
N GLU A 27 8.98 -37.97 6.53
CA GLU A 27 7.65 -37.50 6.91
C GLU A 27 7.70 -36.20 7.74
N GLU A 28 8.65 -36.09 8.66
CA GLU A 28 8.86 -34.86 9.43
C GLU A 28 9.32 -33.71 8.54
N VAL A 29 10.24 -33.97 7.62
CA VAL A 29 10.73 -32.95 6.67
C VAL A 29 9.61 -32.50 5.75
N ASP A 30 8.86 -33.42 5.15
CA ASP A 30 7.77 -33.11 4.22
C ASP A 30 6.68 -32.28 4.92
N SER A 31 6.26 -32.69 6.12
CA SER A 31 5.28 -31.96 6.93
C SER A 31 5.74 -30.55 7.30
N PHE A 32 7.02 -30.41 7.68
CA PHE A 32 7.59 -29.10 7.97
C PHE A 32 7.65 -28.20 6.73
N MET A 33 8.06 -28.74 5.58
CA MET A 33 8.15 -27.99 4.33
C MET A 33 6.76 -27.56 3.81
N GLU A 34 5.72 -28.37 4.04
CA GLU A 34 4.33 -27.99 3.74
C GLU A 34 3.86 -26.80 4.59
N GLN A 35 4.20 -26.78 5.88
CA GLN A 35 3.93 -25.63 6.76
C GLN A 35 4.65 -24.38 6.28
N ILE A 36 5.92 -24.49 5.88
CA ILE A 36 6.70 -23.37 5.33
C ILE A 36 6.07 -22.84 4.04
N SER A 37 5.69 -23.73 3.11
CA SER A 37 5.03 -23.37 1.86
C SER A 37 3.71 -22.61 2.10
N THR A 38 2.92 -23.10 3.06
CA THR A 38 1.66 -22.45 3.47
C THR A 38 1.91 -21.07 4.08
N MET A 39 2.89 -20.94 4.96
CA MET A 39 3.26 -19.65 5.55
C MET A 39 3.73 -18.65 4.49
N LEU A 40 4.51 -19.10 3.51
CA LEU A 40 4.96 -18.27 2.40
C LEU A 40 3.80 -17.74 1.56
N LEU A 41 2.78 -18.57 1.31
CA LEU A 41 1.57 -18.16 0.61
C LEU A 41 0.80 -17.08 1.37
N ILE A 42 0.58 -17.28 2.69
CA ILE A 42 -0.10 -16.31 3.55
C ILE A 42 0.65 -14.97 3.58
N VAL A 43 1.98 -15.01 3.64
CA VAL A 43 2.80 -13.79 3.63
C VAL A 43 2.68 -13.06 2.29
N ALA A 44 2.67 -13.80 1.17
CA ALA A 44 2.47 -13.20 -0.15
C ALA A 44 1.11 -12.48 -0.24
N GLU A 45 0.03 -13.15 0.16
CA GLU A 45 -1.32 -12.59 0.14
C GLU A 45 -1.43 -11.33 1.02
N LYS A 46 -0.86 -11.36 2.23
CA LYS A 46 -0.86 -10.19 3.11
C LYS A 46 -0.08 -9.02 2.55
N ASN A 47 1.02 -9.28 1.83
CA ASN A 47 1.74 -8.20 1.16
C ASN A 47 0.94 -7.62 0.01
N ASP A 48 0.26 -8.43 -0.79
CA ASP A 48 -0.61 -7.92 -1.85
C ASP A 48 -1.73 -7.03 -1.31
N GLN A 49 -2.36 -7.43 -0.20
CA GLN A 49 -3.38 -6.63 0.47
C GLN A 49 -2.82 -5.29 0.96
N LYS A 50 -1.59 -5.29 1.50
CA LYS A 50 -0.91 -4.06 1.92
C LYS A 50 -0.57 -3.17 0.73
N ASP A 51 -0.08 -3.73 -0.36
CA ASP A 51 0.24 -2.98 -1.57
C ASP A 51 -1.01 -2.32 -2.17
N GLN A 52 -2.14 -3.04 -2.18
CA GLN A 52 -3.44 -2.48 -2.58
C GLN A 52 -3.86 -1.31 -1.67
N LEU A 53 -3.78 -1.50 -0.35
CA LEU A 53 -4.13 -0.44 0.61
C LEU A 53 -3.23 0.79 0.47
N ILE A 54 -1.92 0.59 0.26
CA ILE A 54 -0.98 1.68 0.01
C ILE A 54 -1.40 2.46 -1.24
N SER A 55 -1.70 1.76 -2.34
CA SER A 55 -2.15 2.39 -3.58
C SER A 55 -3.44 3.19 -3.39
N GLU A 56 -4.40 2.68 -2.61
CA GLU A 56 -5.64 3.40 -2.30
C GLU A 56 -5.37 4.66 -1.47
N LEU A 57 -4.55 4.56 -0.42
CA LEU A 57 -4.17 5.68 0.43
C LEU A 57 -3.41 6.77 -0.34
N GLU A 58 -2.51 6.37 -1.23
CA GLU A 58 -1.81 7.30 -2.13
C GLU A 58 -2.80 8.06 -3.03
N GLN A 59 -3.81 7.37 -3.56
CA GLN A 59 -4.85 8.00 -4.36
C GLN A 59 -5.68 9.00 -3.54
N TYR A 60 -6.04 8.66 -2.30
CA TYR A 60 -6.72 9.60 -1.40
C TYR A 60 -5.87 10.84 -1.12
N ILE A 61 -4.57 10.68 -0.86
CA ILE A 61 -3.65 11.81 -0.65
C ILE A 61 -3.64 12.74 -1.87
N VAL A 62 -3.57 12.18 -3.09
CA VAL A 62 -3.59 12.98 -4.32
C VAL A 62 -4.91 13.74 -4.45
N ASN A 63 -6.04 13.08 -4.17
CA ASN A 63 -7.36 13.70 -4.27
C ASN A 63 -7.53 14.83 -3.25
N TYR A 64 -7.18 14.60 -1.98
CA TYR A 64 -7.28 15.61 -0.94
C TYR A 64 -6.33 16.78 -1.17
N LYS A 65 -5.14 16.57 -1.73
CA LYS A 65 -4.26 17.67 -2.14
C LYS A 65 -4.90 18.56 -3.20
N LYS A 66 -5.53 17.97 -4.22
CA LYS A 66 -6.24 18.73 -5.26
C LYS A 66 -7.40 19.55 -4.68
N GLU A 67 -8.19 18.94 -3.81
CA GLU A 67 -9.31 19.62 -3.14
C GLU A 67 -8.81 20.78 -2.26
N LEU A 68 -7.73 20.55 -1.52
CA LEU A 68 -7.11 21.58 -0.67
C LEU A 68 -6.57 22.76 -1.49
N ASP A 69 -5.97 22.50 -2.66
CA ASP A 69 -5.50 23.56 -3.56
C ASP A 69 -6.66 24.35 -4.18
N GLN A 70 -7.77 23.68 -4.52
CA GLN A 70 -8.98 24.35 -5.00
C GLN A 70 -9.59 25.26 -3.94
N LEU A 71 -9.73 24.77 -2.71
CA LEU A 71 -10.26 25.54 -1.59
C LEU A 71 -9.37 26.75 -1.26
N LYS A 72 -8.04 26.60 -1.32
CA LYS A 72 -7.11 27.73 -1.14
C LYS A 72 -7.30 28.80 -2.19
N LEU A 73 -7.45 28.41 -3.46
CA LEU A 73 -7.68 29.35 -4.55
C LEU A 73 -9.00 30.09 -4.39
N GLU A 74 -10.07 29.36 -4.05
CA GLU A 74 -11.38 29.94 -3.81
C GLU A 74 -11.36 30.90 -2.62
N ASN A 75 -10.70 30.54 -1.51
CA ASN A 75 -10.60 31.39 -0.35
C ASN A 75 -9.86 32.70 -0.68
N ALA A 76 -8.72 32.63 -1.37
CA ALA A 76 -7.99 33.81 -1.82
C ALA A 76 -8.84 34.72 -2.73
N ARG A 77 -9.66 34.14 -3.60
CA ARG A 77 -10.59 34.90 -4.46
C ARG A 77 -11.69 35.58 -3.65
N LEU A 78 -12.25 34.89 -2.66
CA LEU A 78 -13.27 35.44 -1.78
C LEU A 78 -12.71 36.57 -0.91
N GLU A 79 -11.53 36.40 -0.33
CA GLU A 79 -10.82 37.43 0.44
C GLU A 79 -10.60 38.69 -0.39
N ALA A 80 -10.10 38.56 -1.62
CA ALA A 80 -9.93 39.69 -2.54
C ALA A 80 -11.27 40.39 -2.88
N SER A 81 -12.36 39.63 -2.98
CA SER A 81 -13.69 40.18 -3.27
C SER A 81 -14.25 40.94 -2.07
N VAL A 82 -14.07 40.41 -0.86
CA VAL A 82 -14.44 41.07 0.40
C VAL A 82 -13.69 42.38 0.56
N GLU A 83 -12.40 42.41 0.25
CA GLU A 83 -11.60 43.63 0.37
C GLU A 83 -12.08 44.74 -0.57
N LYS A 84 -12.34 44.42 -1.84
CA LYS A 84 -12.94 45.36 -2.80
C LYS A 84 -14.27 45.94 -2.33
N LEU A 85 -15.13 45.11 -1.71
CA LEU A 85 -16.41 45.56 -1.18
C LEU A 85 -16.24 46.50 0.03
N LYS A 86 -15.25 46.24 0.89
CA LYS A 86 -14.91 47.14 2.00
C LYS A 86 -14.42 48.50 1.49
N GLU A 87 -13.51 48.50 0.51
CA GLU A 87 -13.01 49.72 -0.12
C GLU A 87 -14.15 50.53 -0.75
N ALA A 88 -15.02 49.89 -1.54
CA ALA A 88 -16.17 50.52 -2.20
C ALA A 88 -17.19 51.10 -1.19
N ARG A 89 -17.39 50.43 -0.05
CA ARG A 89 -18.25 50.94 1.02
C ARG A 89 -17.65 52.19 1.68
N ASN A 90 -16.33 52.19 1.89
CA ASN A 90 -15.64 53.31 2.54
C ASN A 90 -15.54 54.55 1.65
N THR A 91 -15.49 54.39 0.33
CA THR A 91 -15.56 55.52 -0.62
C THR A 91 -16.97 56.09 -0.75
N ASN A 92 -18.02 55.27 -0.70
CA ASN A 92 -19.42 55.74 -0.76
C ASN A 92 -19.94 56.38 0.55
N ALA A 93 -19.21 56.22 1.66
CA ALA A 93 -19.56 56.79 2.96
C ALA A 93 -18.87 58.14 3.26
N ARG A 94 -18.07 58.66 2.32
CA ARG A 94 -17.42 59.99 2.36
C ARG A 94 -18.09 60.93 1.37
#